data_AF-A0A838KFQ9-F1
#
_entry.id   AF-A0A838KFQ9-F1
#
_cell.length_a   1.000
_cell.length_b   1.000
_cell.length_c   1.000
_cell.angle_alpha   90.00
_cell.angle_beta   90.00
_cell.angle_gamma   90.00
#
_symmetry.space_group_name_H-M   'P 1'
#
loop_
_entity.id
_entity.type
_entity.pdbx_description
1 polymer ?
#
loop_
_entity_poly.entity_id
_entity_poly.type
_entity_poly.pdbx_seq_one_letter_code
_entity_poly.pdbx_strand_id
1 'polypeptide(L)'
;MTVRGVLSGAGSVPFAGRPVRLLRRYPGESTYEPVARATTRDDGSFLLRSRPRRLGSYLVTYAGTGAVLAARSAVRTVPVRQRVTISTDPTLRQAEAPRFRGQVTPPRPGAVARLQRRDLAGSWRTVATDRLDADGRYDVTATGAARRGGVWRVTVAAPEKGGLAAGRSREVAVSIG
;
A
#
# COMPACT_ATOMS: atom_id res chain seq x y z
N MET A 1 -1.41 -9.47 -6.18
CA MET A 1 -0.27 -10.40 -6.05
C MET A 1 -0.71 -11.79 -6.44
N THR A 2 0.18 -12.52 -7.12
CA THR A 2 -0.02 -13.93 -7.48
C THR A 2 1.12 -14.73 -6.87
N VAL A 3 0.80 -15.86 -6.23
CA VAL A 3 1.76 -16.83 -5.69
C VAL A 3 1.59 -18.13 -6.47
N ARG A 4 2.70 -18.64 -7.00
CA ARG A 4 2.77 -19.93 -7.67
C ARG A 4 3.72 -20.83 -6.90
N GLY A 5 3.47 -22.13 -6.93
CA GLY A 5 4.33 -23.13 -6.34
C GLY A 5 3.87 -24.52 -6.72
N VAL A 6 4.63 -25.50 -6.24
CA VAL A 6 4.35 -26.93 -6.39
C VAL A 6 4.35 -27.53 -4.99
N LEU A 7 3.37 -28.40 -4.72
CA LEU A 7 3.41 -29.28 -3.57
C LEU A 7 3.87 -30.65 -4.05
N SER A 8 4.97 -31.13 -3.50
CA SER A 8 5.52 -32.45 -3.79
C SER A 8 5.65 -33.27 -2.50
N GLY A 9 5.48 -34.59 -2.64
CA GLY A 9 5.77 -35.57 -1.62
C GLY A 9 7.23 -36.03 -1.67
N ALA A 10 7.50 -37.17 -1.03
CA ALA A 10 8.82 -37.80 -1.07
C ALA A 10 9.25 -38.06 -2.53
N GLY A 11 10.55 -37.92 -2.80
CA GLY A 11 11.11 -38.11 -4.14
C GLY A 11 10.60 -37.11 -5.19
N SER A 12 10.13 -35.93 -4.78
CA SER A 12 9.57 -34.90 -5.67
C SER A 12 8.31 -35.34 -6.43
N VAL A 13 7.62 -36.37 -5.96
CA VAL A 13 6.37 -36.85 -6.58
C VAL A 13 5.30 -35.76 -6.46
N PRO A 14 4.63 -35.37 -7.57
CA PRO A 14 3.53 -34.41 -7.56
C PRO A 14 2.45 -34.78 -6.56
N PHE A 15 2.06 -33.82 -5.72
CA PHE A 15 1.04 -34.08 -4.71
C PHE A 15 -0.26 -33.36 -5.04
N ALA A 16 -1.03 -34.00 -5.92
CA ALA A 16 -2.27 -33.51 -6.50
C ALA A 16 -3.48 -33.56 -5.55
N GLY A 17 -4.49 -32.74 -5.85
CA GLY A 17 -5.78 -32.74 -5.14
C GLY A 17 -5.71 -32.24 -3.69
N ARG A 18 -4.62 -31.57 -3.29
CA ARG A 18 -4.38 -31.16 -1.91
C ARG A 18 -4.73 -29.69 -1.68
N PRO A 19 -5.42 -29.37 -0.56
CA PRO A 19 -5.73 -27.99 -0.22
C PRO A 19 -4.49 -27.28 0.30
N VAL A 20 -4.12 -26.18 -0.34
CA VAL A 20 -3.08 -25.25 0.11
C VAL A 20 -3.68 -23.91 0.47
N ARG A 21 -3.11 -23.24 1.46
CA ARG A 21 -3.56 -21.93 1.94
C ARG A 21 -2.42 -20.92 1.87
N LEU A 22 -2.69 -19.74 1.34
CA LEU A 22 -1.82 -18.59 1.54
C LEU A 22 -2.18 -17.94 2.87
N LEU A 23 -1.22 -17.85 3.77
CA LEU A 23 -1.37 -17.13 5.03
C LEU A 23 -0.65 -15.78 4.96
N ARG A 24 -1.11 -14.83 5.76
CA ARG A 24 -0.57 -13.47 5.89
C ARG A 24 -0.47 -13.07 7.36
N ARG A 25 0.58 -12.34 7.71
CA ARG A 25 0.69 -11.61 8.98
C ARG A 25 1.15 -10.18 8.72
N TYR A 26 0.49 -9.20 9.32
CA TYR A 26 0.96 -7.81 9.26
C TYR A 26 2.00 -7.51 10.35
N PRO A 27 2.85 -6.49 10.18
CA PRO A 27 3.77 -6.06 11.24
C PRO A 27 3.04 -5.72 12.54
N GLY A 28 3.52 -6.26 13.66
CA GLY A 28 2.90 -6.08 14.97
C GLY A 28 1.82 -7.10 15.31
N GLU A 29 1.35 -7.90 14.35
CA GLU A 29 0.49 -9.04 14.62
C GLU A 29 1.34 -10.26 15.00
N SER A 30 0.82 -11.09 15.92
CA SER A 30 1.45 -12.35 16.33
C SER A 30 1.03 -13.54 15.46
N THR A 31 -0.14 -13.49 14.85
CA THR A 31 -0.77 -14.63 14.16
C THR A 31 -0.81 -14.47 12.65
N TYR A 32 -0.78 -15.60 11.94
CA TYR A 32 -1.00 -15.68 10.50
C TYR A 32 -2.46 -16.00 10.20
N GLU A 33 -3.07 -15.23 9.30
CA GLU A 33 -4.45 -15.42 8.85
C GLU A 33 -4.51 -15.94 7.40
N PRO A 34 -5.47 -16.83 7.06
CA PRO A 34 -5.66 -17.28 5.69
C PRO A 34 -6.24 -16.17 4.81
N VAL A 35 -5.63 -15.95 3.64
CA VAL A 35 -6.05 -14.90 2.69
C VAL A 35 -6.37 -15.41 1.30
N ALA A 36 -5.97 -16.65 0.98
CA ALA A 36 -6.36 -17.35 -0.24
C ALA A 36 -6.24 -18.86 -0.03
N ARG A 37 -6.97 -19.63 -0.84
CA ARG A 37 -6.90 -21.09 -0.89
C ARG A 37 -6.91 -21.58 -2.34
N ALA A 38 -6.30 -22.73 -2.58
CA ALA A 38 -6.31 -23.42 -3.85
C ALA A 38 -6.19 -24.92 -3.60
N THR A 39 -6.57 -25.71 -4.60
CA THR A 39 -6.28 -27.14 -4.64
C THR A 39 -5.16 -27.36 -5.66
N THR A 40 -4.19 -28.22 -5.33
CA THR A 40 -3.12 -28.58 -6.26
C THR A 40 -3.65 -29.35 -7.46
N ARG A 41 -3.10 -29.08 -8.64
CA ARG A 41 -3.41 -29.81 -9.88
C ARG A 41 -2.71 -31.17 -9.91
N ASP A 42 -2.91 -31.93 -10.98
CA ASP A 42 -2.32 -33.26 -11.18
C ASP A 42 -0.79 -33.25 -11.14
N ASP A 43 -0.16 -32.14 -11.58
CA ASP A 43 1.28 -31.90 -11.49
C ASP A 43 1.73 -31.32 -10.13
N GLY A 44 0.85 -31.29 -9.13
CA GLY A 44 1.11 -30.71 -7.81
C GLY A 44 1.16 -29.19 -7.80
N SER A 45 1.02 -28.52 -8.95
CA SER A 45 1.10 -27.07 -9.05
C SER A 45 -0.13 -26.39 -8.44
N PHE A 46 0.06 -25.18 -7.94
CA PHE A 46 -1.04 -24.34 -7.46
C PHE A 46 -0.83 -22.88 -7.84
N LEU A 47 -1.93 -22.13 -7.86
CA LEU A 47 -1.93 -20.69 -8.07
C LEU A 47 -2.86 -20.03 -7.05
N LEU A 48 -2.30 -19.16 -6.22
CA LEU A 48 -3.03 -18.40 -5.19
C LEU A 48 -3.00 -16.92 -5.57
N ARG A 49 -4.15 -16.25 -5.48
CA ARG A 49 -4.27 -14.80 -5.74
C ARG A 49 -4.68 -14.08 -4.47
N SER A 50 -4.02 -12.97 -4.18
CA SER A 50 -4.37 -12.08 -3.07
C SER A 50 -4.12 -10.62 -3.48
N ARG A 51 -4.83 -9.68 -2.84
CA ARG A 51 -4.63 -8.23 -3.02
C ARG A 51 -4.02 -7.65 -1.74
N PRO A 52 -2.68 -7.62 -1.60
CA PRO A 52 -2.03 -6.98 -0.46
C PRO A 52 -2.46 -5.52 -0.32
N ARG A 53 -3.00 -5.16 0.85
CA ARG A 53 -3.41 -3.79 1.19
C ARG A 53 -2.40 -3.07 2.09
N ARG A 54 -1.33 -3.73 2.53
CA ARG A 54 -0.20 -3.14 3.26
C ARG A 54 0.91 -4.18 3.32
N LEU A 55 2.10 -3.78 3.77
CA LEU A 55 3.20 -4.73 3.96
C LEU A 55 2.72 -5.87 4.82
N GLY A 56 2.98 -7.09 4.38
CA GLY A 56 2.75 -8.28 5.17
C GLY A 56 3.80 -9.34 4.87
N SER A 57 4.00 -10.23 5.83
CA SER A 57 4.70 -11.48 5.64
C SER A 57 3.69 -12.53 5.17
N TYR A 58 4.07 -13.32 4.18
CA TYR A 58 3.23 -14.35 3.58
C TYR A 58 3.96 -15.67 3.53
N LEU A 59 3.22 -16.76 3.71
CA LEU A 59 3.70 -18.13 3.53
C LEU A 59 2.56 -19.01 3.03
N VAL A 60 2.89 -20.10 2.35
CA VAL A 60 1.90 -21.10 1.94
C VAL A 60 1.98 -22.29 2.91
N THR A 61 0.82 -22.81 3.31
CA THR A 61 0.73 -24.04 4.11
C THR A 61 -0.09 -25.11 3.41
N TYR A 62 0.33 -26.34 3.64
CA TYR A 62 -0.48 -27.54 3.54
C TYR A 62 -0.61 -28.12 4.94
N ALA A 63 -1.83 -28.35 5.43
CA ALA A 63 -2.08 -28.73 6.82
C ALA A 63 -1.70 -30.18 7.14
N GLY A 64 -1.40 -31.00 6.13
CA GLY A 64 -1.25 -32.43 6.32
C GLY A 64 -2.59 -33.14 6.47
N THR A 65 -2.51 -34.45 6.66
CA THR A 65 -3.59 -35.36 7.06
C THR A 65 -2.98 -36.36 8.06
N GLY A 66 -3.80 -37.22 8.69
CA GLY A 66 -3.27 -38.26 9.59
C GLY A 66 -2.19 -39.17 8.96
N ALA A 67 -2.20 -39.32 7.63
CA ALA A 67 -1.23 -40.13 6.89
C ALA A 67 -0.11 -39.31 6.23
N VAL A 68 -0.20 -37.98 6.18
CA VAL A 68 0.75 -37.14 5.43
C VAL A 68 1.08 -35.88 6.21
N LEU A 69 2.38 -35.66 6.43
CA LEU A 69 2.87 -34.51 7.19
C LEU A 69 2.46 -33.16 6.59
N ALA A 70 2.30 -32.17 7.45
CA ALA A 70 2.09 -30.78 7.07
C ALA A 70 3.35 -30.19 6.42
N ALA A 71 3.17 -29.20 5.56
CA ALA A 71 4.26 -28.49 4.91
C ALA A 71 4.03 -26.98 4.94
N ARG A 72 5.13 -26.21 4.98
CA ARG A 72 5.12 -24.75 4.91
C ARG A 72 6.23 -24.24 4.01
N SER A 73 5.94 -23.19 3.24
CA SER A 73 6.97 -22.48 2.48
C SER A 73 7.83 -21.60 3.39
N ALA A 74 8.96 -21.12 2.86
CA ALA A 74 9.65 -19.97 3.44
C ALA A 74 8.72 -18.75 3.52
N VAL A 75 8.96 -17.89 4.51
CA VAL A 75 8.24 -16.63 4.69
C VAL A 75 8.78 -15.60 3.70
N ARG A 76 7.88 -14.89 3.01
CA ARG A 76 8.25 -13.74 2.17
C ARG A 76 7.55 -12.47 2.61
N THR A 77 8.31 -11.41 2.73
CA THR A 77 7.79 -10.07 3.03
C THR A 77 7.47 -9.35 1.72
N VAL A 78 6.24 -8.84 1.60
CA VAL A 78 5.75 -8.20 0.38
C VAL A 78 5.48 -6.72 0.67
N PRO A 79 6.33 -5.79 0.20
CA PRO A 79 6.11 -4.37 0.37
C PRO A 79 4.95 -3.89 -0.51
N VAL A 80 4.21 -2.90 -0.01
CA VAL A 80 3.19 -2.20 -0.78
C VAL A 80 3.51 -0.72 -0.73
N ARG A 81 3.70 -0.09 -1.90
CA ARG A 81 3.86 1.36 -2.01
C ARG A 81 2.50 2.02 -1.93
N GLN A 82 2.42 3.11 -1.17
CA GLN A 82 1.21 3.93 -1.14
C GLN A 82 1.12 4.75 -2.44
N ARG A 83 -0.03 4.69 -3.10
CA ARG A 83 -0.39 5.63 -4.16
C ARG A 83 -1.01 6.86 -3.50
N VAL A 84 -0.51 8.05 -3.84
CA VAL A 84 -1.09 9.32 -3.40
C VAL A 84 -1.48 10.11 -4.64
N THR A 85 -2.75 10.44 -4.79
CA THR A 85 -3.23 11.33 -5.86
C THR A 85 -3.30 12.77 -5.34
N ILE A 86 -3.27 13.74 -6.24
CA ILE A 86 -3.44 15.17 -5.95
C ILE A 86 -4.17 15.85 -7.12
N SER A 87 -5.13 16.68 -6.79
CA SER A 87 -5.83 17.61 -7.68
C SER A 87 -6.00 18.96 -6.99
N THR A 88 -6.07 20.01 -7.79
CA THR A 88 -6.28 21.40 -7.37
C THR A 88 -6.92 22.13 -8.54
N ASP A 89 -7.54 23.27 -8.26
CA ASP A 89 -7.76 24.27 -9.29
C ASP A 89 -6.37 24.83 -9.71
N PRO A 90 -6.01 24.79 -11.01
CA PRO A 90 -4.72 25.32 -11.48
C PRO A 90 -4.67 26.85 -11.53
N THR A 91 -5.83 27.53 -11.48
CA THR A 91 -5.96 28.98 -11.62
C THR A 91 -6.50 29.59 -10.34
N LEU A 92 -5.61 30.18 -9.54
CA LEU A 92 -6.01 30.88 -8.32
C LEU A 92 -6.00 32.38 -8.53
N ARG A 93 -6.94 33.08 -7.91
CA ARG A 93 -6.89 34.54 -7.83
C ARG A 93 -5.85 34.96 -6.80
N GLN A 94 -5.29 36.15 -6.99
CA GLN A 94 -4.46 36.77 -5.95
C GLN A 94 -5.23 36.84 -4.63
N ALA A 95 -4.57 36.48 -3.53
CA ALA A 95 -5.13 36.39 -2.18
C ALA A 95 -6.01 35.16 -1.87
N GLU A 96 -6.23 34.25 -2.83
CA GLU A 96 -6.91 32.98 -2.56
C GLU A 96 -5.96 31.95 -1.96
N ALA A 97 -6.50 31.11 -1.06
CA ALA A 97 -5.76 30.00 -0.48
C ALA A 97 -5.94 28.75 -1.37
N PRO A 98 -4.86 28.18 -1.93
CA PRO A 98 -4.93 26.96 -2.74
C PRO A 98 -5.58 25.80 -1.98
N ARG A 99 -6.58 25.16 -2.59
CA ARG A 99 -7.21 23.95 -2.04
C ARG A 99 -6.83 22.73 -2.86
N PHE A 100 -6.23 21.74 -2.19
CA PHE A 100 -5.78 20.48 -2.79
C PHE A 100 -6.59 19.30 -2.26
N ARG A 101 -7.07 18.46 -3.17
CA ARG A 101 -7.80 17.24 -2.85
C ARG A 101 -7.06 16.01 -3.36
N GLY A 102 -7.28 14.88 -2.73
CA GLY A 102 -6.73 13.62 -3.22
C GLY A 102 -7.10 12.43 -2.37
N GLN A 103 -6.48 11.30 -2.69
CA GLN A 103 -6.70 10.05 -2.00
C GLN A 103 -5.39 9.26 -1.87
N VAL A 104 -5.28 8.54 -0.77
CA VAL A 104 -4.21 7.60 -0.48
C VAL A 104 -4.76 6.19 -0.60
N THR A 105 -4.14 5.38 -1.45
CA THR A 105 -4.46 3.96 -1.58
C THR A 105 -3.23 3.15 -1.21
N PRO A 106 -3.34 2.21 -0.25
CA PRO A 106 -4.55 1.82 0.51
C PRO A 106 -4.99 2.88 1.53
N PRO A 107 -6.29 2.94 1.91
CA PRO A 107 -6.80 3.95 2.83
C PRO A 107 -6.15 3.81 4.21
N ARG A 108 -5.85 4.95 4.83
CA ARG A 108 -5.18 5.03 6.12
C ARG A 108 -5.85 6.07 7.02
N PRO A 109 -7.01 5.75 7.60
CA PRO A 109 -7.76 6.71 8.41
C PRO A 109 -6.89 7.29 9.53
N GLY A 110 -6.94 8.61 9.69
CA GLY A 110 -6.18 9.37 10.68
C GLY A 110 -4.70 9.61 10.34
N ALA A 111 -4.14 9.02 9.27
CA ALA A 111 -2.80 9.36 8.83
C ALA A 111 -2.72 10.80 8.34
N VAL A 112 -1.53 11.42 8.43
CA VAL A 112 -1.35 12.83 8.06
C VAL A 112 -0.91 12.95 6.61
N ALA A 113 -1.72 13.61 5.79
CA ALA A 113 -1.34 14.13 4.48
C ALA A 113 -0.62 15.47 4.66
N ARG A 114 0.60 15.58 4.15
CA ARG A 114 1.42 16.80 4.23
C ARG A 114 1.47 17.47 2.88
N LEU A 115 0.84 18.63 2.75
CA LEU A 115 0.98 19.48 1.58
C LEU A 115 2.35 20.16 1.64
N GLN A 116 3.13 19.98 0.59
CA GLN A 116 4.44 20.58 0.45
C GLN A 116 4.50 21.50 -0.75
N ARG A 117 5.20 22.63 -0.59
CA ARG A 117 5.54 23.57 -1.66
C ARG A 117 7.05 23.56 -1.88
N ARG A 118 7.46 23.63 -3.15
CA ARG A 118 8.86 23.79 -3.51
C ARG A 118 9.27 25.26 -3.37
N ASP A 119 10.36 25.52 -2.66
CA ASP A 119 10.95 26.86 -2.58
C ASP A 119 11.85 27.16 -3.80
N LEU A 120 12.33 28.40 -3.89
CA LEU A 120 13.16 28.86 -5.02
C LEU A 120 14.52 28.14 -5.10
N ALA A 121 15.03 27.64 -3.97
CA ALA A 121 16.24 26.82 -3.92
C ALA A 121 15.98 25.35 -4.31
N GLY A 122 14.73 25.00 -4.58
CA GLY A 122 14.32 23.66 -4.99
C GLY A 122 14.00 22.71 -3.84
N SER A 123 14.07 23.17 -2.58
CA SER A 123 13.76 22.38 -1.39
C SER A 123 12.25 22.33 -1.12
N TRP A 124 11.80 21.23 -0.50
CA TRP A 124 10.39 21.02 -0.19
C TRP A 124 10.07 21.37 1.25
N ARG A 125 9.08 22.24 1.46
CA ARG A 125 8.60 22.59 2.80
C ARG A 125 7.13 22.23 2.98
N THR A 126 6.79 21.67 4.12
CA THR A 126 5.40 21.42 4.50
C THR A 126 4.75 22.75 4.87
N VAL A 127 3.61 23.05 4.26
CA VAL A 127 2.90 24.34 4.41
C VAL A 127 1.49 24.18 4.97
N ALA A 128 0.93 22.98 4.88
CA ALA A 128 -0.33 22.61 5.50
C ALA A 128 -0.39 21.09 5.68
N THR A 129 -1.32 20.65 6.52
CA THR A 129 -1.57 19.23 6.76
C THR A 129 -3.06 18.98 6.88
N ASP A 130 -3.48 17.77 6.52
CA ASP A 130 -4.82 17.27 6.77
C ASP A 130 -4.75 15.79 7.22
N ARG A 131 -5.81 15.29 7.85
CA ARG A 131 -5.93 13.88 8.22
C ARG A 131 -6.78 13.13 7.22
N LEU A 132 -6.32 11.94 6.85
CA LEU A 132 -7.08 11.08 5.95
C LEU A 132 -8.37 10.59 6.61
N ASP A 133 -9.47 10.61 5.87
CA ASP A 133 -10.74 10.03 6.29
C ASP A 133 -10.75 8.48 6.22
N ALA A 134 -11.91 7.87 6.50
CA ALA A 134 -12.12 6.42 6.44
C ALA A 134 -11.77 5.80 5.07
N ASP A 135 -11.97 6.57 3.99
CA ASP A 135 -11.72 6.19 2.60
C ASP A 135 -10.32 6.59 2.11
N GLY A 136 -9.49 7.17 2.98
CA GLY A 136 -8.15 7.63 2.67
C GLY A 136 -8.12 8.95 1.89
N ARG A 137 -9.22 9.70 1.84
CA ARG A 137 -9.30 11.01 1.17
C ARG A 137 -8.77 12.11 2.09
N TYR A 138 -8.29 13.17 1.47
CA TYR A 138 -7.88 14.39 2.15
C TYR A 138 -8.31 15.61 1.35
N ASP A 139 -8.48 16.71 2.07
CA ASP A 139 -8.82 18.01 1.53
C ASP A 139 -8.07 19.10 2.31
N VAL A 140 -6.92 19.50 1.77
CA VAL A 140 -5.97 20.38 2.44
C VAL A 140 -5.93 21.73 1.75
N THR A 141 -6.17 22.78 2.54
CA THR A 141 -6.01 24.17 2.10
C THR A 141 -4.65 24.67 2.56
N ALA A 142 -3.86 25.27 1.65
CA ALA A 142 -2.58 25.85 2.00
C ALA A 142 -2.75 27.02 2.97
N THR A 143 -1.85 27.13 3.95
CA THR A 143 -1.89 28.22 4.91
C THR A 143 -1.45 29.52 4.25
N GLY A 144 -2.33 30.53 4.27
CA GLY A 144 -2.08 31.85 3.72
C GLY A 144 -2.39 31.97 2.22
N ALA A 145 -2.65 33.22 1.80
CA ALA A 145 -2.84 33.59 0.41
C ALA A 145 -1.64 33.19 -0.45
N ALA A 146 -1.88 32.50 -1.57
CA ALA A 146 -0.84 32.36 -2.58
C ALA A 146 -0.53 33.76 -3.14
N ARG A 147 0.71 34.22 -2.95
CA ARG A 147 1.21 35.49 -3.51
C ARG A 147 1.97 35.29 -4.82
N ARG A 148 2.44 34.06 -5.08
CA ARG A 148 3.12 33.64 -6.31
C ARG A 148 2.74 32.20 -6.63
N GLY A 149 2.71 31.88 -7.92
CA GLY A 149 2.61 30.49 -8.38
C GLY A 149 3.70 29.60 -7.79
N GLY A 150 3.57 28.29 -7.91
CA GLY A 150 4.55 27.35 -7.36
C GLY A 150 4.24 25.90 -7.67
N VAL A 151 5.20 25.03 -7.33
CA VAL A 151 5.08 23.58 -7.50
C VAL A 151 4.75 22.94 -6.16
N TRP A 152 3.75 22.07 -6.17
CA TRP A 152 3.15 21.46 -5.00
C TRP A 152 3.12 19.95 -5.09
N ARG A 153 3.18 19.27 -3.94
CA ARG A 153 2.96 17.83 -3.83
C ARG A 153 2.37 17.50 -2.46
N VAL A 154 1.77 16.33 -2.35
CA VAL A 154 1.36 15.75 -1.07
C VAL A 154 2.21 14.54 -0.76
N THR A 155 2.65 14.44 0.50
CA THR A 155 3.37 13.28 1.01
C THR A 155 2.66 12.67 2.21
N VAL A 156 2.83 11.35 2.36
CA VAL A 156 2.31 10.58 3.49
C VAL A 156 3.45 9.70 3.98
N ALA A 157 3.81 9.85 5.25
CA ALA A 157 4.91 9.10 5.84
C ALA A 157 4.59 7.59 5.86
N ALA A 158 5.64 6.76 5.86
CA ALA A 158 5.49 5.37 6.25
C ALA A 158 4.87 5.31 7.66
N PRO A 159 3.92 4.39 7.94
CA PRO A 159 3.44 4.22 9.29
C PRO A 159 4.55 3.60 10.15
N GLU A 160 4.63 3.98 11.42
CA GLU A 160 5.59 3.41 12.39
C GLU A 160 5.46 1.88 12.51
N LYS A 161 4.23 1.39 12.35
CA LYS A 161 3.87 -0.04 12.29
C LYS A 161 3.06 -0.29 11.02
N GLY A 162 3.32 -1.38 10.30
CA GLY A 162 2.50 -1.79 9.13
C GLY A 162 3.16 -1.61 7.75
N GLY A 163 4.42 -1.16 7.72
CA GLY A 163 5.38 -1.45 6.65
C GLY A 163 5.08 -0.95 5.24
N LEU A 164 4.06 -0.12 5.08
CA LEU A 164 3.88 0.64 3.85
C LEU A 164 5.07 1.60 3.69
N ALA A 165 5.65 1.66 2.49
CA ALA A 165 6.59 2.73 2.18
C ALA A 165 5.85 4.08 2.16
N ALA A 166 6.58 5.16 2.43
CA ALA A 166 6.05 6.51 2.29
C ALA A 166 5.49 6.75 0.88
N GLY A 167 4.35 7.43 0.82
CA GLY A 167 3.68 7.83 -0.41
C GLY A 167 4.01 9.26 -0.80
N ARG A 168 4.14 9.51 -2.10
CA ARG A 168 4.26 10.86 -2.67
C ARG A 168 3.35 10.98 -3.88
N SER A 169 2.66 12.11 -4.01
CA SER A 169 1.91 12.43 -5.21
C SER A 169 2.82 12.82 -6.35
N ARG A 170 2.24 12.96 -7.55
CA ARG A 170 2.83 13.79 -8.61
C ARG A 170 2.99 15.23 -8.14
N GLU A 171 3.80 15.99 -8.87
CA GLU A 171 3.93 17.43 -8.70
C GLU A 171 2.84 18.16 -9.49
N VAL A 172 2.36 19.28 -8.95
CA VAL A 172 1.36 20.13 -9.60
C VAL A 172 1.84 21.57 -9.56
N ALA A 173 1.89 22.21 -10.73
CA ALA A 173 2.12 23.63 -10.83
C ALA A 173 0.80 24.39 -10.67
N VAL A 174 0.82 25.43 -9.86
CA VAL A 174 -0.29 26.37 -9.68
C VAL A 174 0.19 27.75 -10.10
N SER A 175 -0.61 28.42 -10.92
CA SER A 175 -0.35 29.78 -11.37
C SER A 175 -1.34 30.75 -10.73
N ILE A 176 -0.94 32.00 -10.57
CA ILE A 176 -1.81 33.07 -10.08
C ILE A 176 -2.07 34.00 -11.26
N GLY A 177 -3.35 34.23 -11.54
CA GLY A 177 -3.82 35.19 -12.53
C GLY A 177 -4.07 36.56 -11.92
#